data_AF-A0A7M5V4X0-F1
#
_entry.id   AF-A0A7M5V4X0-F1
#
_cell.length_a   1.000
_cell.length_b   1.000
_cell.length_c   1.000
_cell.angle_alpha   90.00
_cell.angle_beta   90.00
_cell.angle_gamma   90.00
#
_symmetry.space_group_name_H-M   'P 1'
#
loop_
_entity.id
_entity.type
_entity.pdbx_description
1 polymer ?
#
loop_
_entity_poly.entity_id
_entity_poly.type
_entity_poly.pdbx_seq_one_letter_code
_entity_poly.pdbx_strand_id
1 'polypeptide(L)'
;NGMIGELVAGRADVALQSLSVTYQRQRVVDFVPYLLTSNFGLIRSISRTDQKQSFKIRWDFATALSTMLAASFLCATILVIVFLYVHENLLHWLFAANVYFPIGEIFTYTLGLAFQRDMGALNPRQWSGRLVALGYAAAMTVFMSAYTAKICASSIDNQPLDDFKGFSGPEVNWMFS
;
A
#
# COMPACT_ATOMS: atom_id res chain seq x y z
N ASN A 1 16.56 -52.65 -17.84
CA ASN A 1 15.92 -52.41 -19.16
C ASN A 1 15.88 -50.91 -19.45
N GLY A 2 15.91 -50.52 -20.72
CA GLY A 2 16.07 -49.11 -21.12
C GLY A 2 17.51 -48.63 -21.01
N MET A 3 17.72 -47.31 -21.00
CA MET A 3 19.05 -46.67 -21.11
C MET A 3 20.04 -47.11 -20.01
N ILE A 4 19.58 -47.32 -18.77
CA ILE A 4 20.41 -47.87 -17.68
C ILE A 4 20.80 -49.32 -17.95
N GLY A 5 19.93 -50.11 -18.59
CA GLY A 5 20.23 -51.48 -18.95
C GLY A 5 21.28 -51.60 -20.04
N GLU A 6 21.33 -50.64 -20.97
CA GLU A 6 22.36 -50.57 -22.03
C GLU A 6 23.74 -50.23 -21.46
N LEU A 7 23.79 -49.32 -20.47
CA LEU A 7 25.00 -49.02 -19.68
C LEU A 7 25.51 -50.24 -18.92
N VAL A 8 24.62 -50.95 -18.20
CA VAL A 8 25.00 -52.15 -17.43
C VAL A 8 25.42 -53.30 -18.35
N ALA A 9 24.82 -53.41 -19.54
CA ALA A 9 25.19 -54.43 -20.53
C ALA A 9 26.47 -54.10 -21.32
N GLY A 10 27.12 -52.95 -21.05
CA GLY A 10 28.35 -52.52 -21.73
C GLY A 10 28.13 -52.11 -23.19
N ARG A 11 26.89 -51.84 -23.60
CA ARG A 11 26.55 -51.38 -24.95
C ARG A 11 26.62 -49.85 -25.10
N ALA A 12 26.74 -49.12 -23.99
CA ALA A 12 26.97 -47.69 -23.93
C ALA A 12 27.90 -47.32 -22.77
N ASP A 13 28.88 -46.45 -23.01
CA ASP A 13 29.88 -46.05 -21.99
C ASP A 13 29.43 -44.84 -21.15
N VAL A 14 28.63 -43.94 -21.73
CA VAL A 14 28.10 -42.73 -21.07
C VAL A 14 26.69 -42.46 -21.59
N ALA A 15 25.78 -42.04 -20.70
CA ALA A 15 24.45 -41.56 -21.09
C ALA A 15 24.17 -40.16 -20.53
N LEU A 16 23.69 -39.26 -21.38
CA LEU A 16 23.28 -37.91 -21.02
C LEU A 16 21.76 -37.77 -21.22
N GLN A 17 21.00 -37.70 -20.13
CA GLN A 17 19.55 -37.53 -20.16
C GLN A 17 19.07 -36.84 -18.88
N SER A 18 17.88 -36.22 -18.90
CA SER A 18 17.19 -35.65 -17.73
C SER A 18 16.67 -36.73 -16.76
N LEU A 19 17.56 -37.63 -16.34
CA LEU A 19 17.27 -38.64 -15.33
C LEU A 19 17.40 -38.05 -13.93
N SER A 20 16.37 -38.23 -13.13
CA SER A 20 16.48 -38.00 -11.68
C SER A 20 17.39 -39.04 -11.05
N VAL A 21 18.35 -38.57 -10.25
CA VAL A 21 19.20 -39.41 -9.41
C VAL A 21 18.32 -40.03 -8.33
N THR A 22 18.29 -41.35 -8.24
CA THR A 22 17.50 -42.08 -7.24
C THR A 22 18.38 -43.18 -6.66
N TYR A 23 18.22 -43.47 -5.37
CA TYR A 23 19.02 -44.47 -4.66
C TYR A 23 19.08 -45.83 -5.38
N GLN A 24 17.95 -46.31 -5.91
CA GLN A 24 17.90 -47.59 -6.63
C GLN A 24 18.76 -47.62 -7.90
N ARG A 25 18.91 -46.47 -8.58
CA ARG A 25 19.70 -46.36 -9.83
C ARG A 25 21.18 -46.21 -9.54
N GLN A 26 21.53 -45.52 -8.45
CA GLN A 26 22.91 -45.35 -8.01
C GLN A 26 23.57 -46.68 -7.56
N ARG A 27 22.77 -47.70 -7.24
CA ARG A 27 23.28 -49.04 -6.90
C ARG A 27 23.86 -49.81 -8.08
N VAL A 28 23.56 -49.41 -9.32
CA VAL A 28 23.92 -50.15 -10.55
C VAL A 28 24.73 -49.30 -11.53
N VAL A 29 24.67 -47.97 -11.45
CA VAL A 29 25.45 -47.04 -12.28
C VAL A 29 25.91 -45.85 -11.44
N ASP A 30 27.09 -45.32 -11.75
CA ASP A 30 27.64 -44.13 -11.07
C ASP A 30 27.16 -42.83 -11.74
N PHE A 31 26.83 -41.83 -10.94
CA PHE A 31 26.33 -40.53 -11.42
C PHE A 31 27.35 -39.43 -11.16
N VAL A 32 27.68 -38.68 -12.20
CA VAL A 32 28.47 -37.44 -12.12
C VAL A 32 27.65 -36.37 -11.36
N PRO A 33 28.28 -35.41 -10.63
CA PRO A 33 27.56 -34.32 -9.97
C PRO A 33 26.51 -33.67 -10.87
N TYR A 34 25.31 -33.49 -10.32
CA TYR A 34 24.13 -33.08 -11.08
C TYR A 34 24.32 -31.70 -11.72
N LEU A 35 24.01 -31.58 -13.01
CA LEU A 35 24.08 -30.31 -13.75
C LEU A 35 22.82 -29.45 -13.57
N LEU A 36 21.67 -30.09 -13.28
CA LEU A 36 20.38 -29.44 -13.09
C LEU A 36 19.63 -30.10 -11.93
N THR A 37 19.17 -29.28 -10.97
CA THR A 37 18.32 -29.75 -9.87
C THR A 37 16.88 -29.84 -10.35
N SER A 38 16.28 -31.03 -10.27
CA SER A 38 14.84 -31.21 -10.49
C SER A 38 14.09 -31.00 -9.18
N ASN A 39 13.32 -29.91 -9.08
CA ASN A 39 12.43 -29.64 -7.95
C ASN A 39 10.97 -29.81 -8.38
N PHE A 40 10.15 -30.40 -7.51
CA PHE A 40 8.70 -30.48 -7.73
C PHE A 40 8.06 -29.17 -7.30
N GLY A 41 7.34 -28.52 -8.22
CA GLY A 41 6.59 -27.30 -7.98
C GLY A 41 5.11 -27.51 -8.25
N LEU A 42 4.25 -27.00 -7.37
CA LEU A 42 2.82 -26.89 -7.60
C LEU A 42 2.56 -25.59 -8.37
N ILE A 43 1.86 -25.68 -9.50
CA ILE A 43 1.49 -24.53 -10.33
C ILE A 43 -0.03 -24.44 -10.32
N ARG A 44 -0.56 -23.32 -9.84
CA ARG A 44 -2.01 -23.03 -9.82
C ARG A 44 -2.31 -21.89 -10.79
N SER A 45 -3.38 -22.01 -11.56
CA SER A 45 -3.90 -20.89 -12.36
C SER A 45 -4.58 -19.87 -11.45
N ILE A 46 -4.11 -18.63 -11.48
CA ILE A 46 -4.73 -17.52 -10.75
C ILE A 46 -5.84 -16.96 -11.62
N SER A 47 -7.10 -17.07 -11.18
CA SER A 47 -8.23 -16.46 -11.86
C SER A 47 -8.19 -14.94 -11.66
N ARG A 48 -8.08 -14.16 -12.75
CA ARG A 48 -8.06 -12.68 -12.71
C ARG A 48 -9.33 -12.05 -12.14
N THR A 49 -10.40 -12.81 -11.96
CA THR A 49 -11.68 -12.33 -11.43
C THR A 49 -11.60 -12.03 -9.93
N ASP A 50 -10.80 -12.79 -9.17
CA ASP A 50 -10.62 -12.56 -7.73
C ASP A 50 -9.81 -11.27 -7.46
N GLN A 51 -8.88 -10.93 -8.36
CA GLN A 51 -8.09 -9.71 -8.26
C GLN A 51 -8.93 -8.42 -8.44
N LYS A 52 -10.04 -8.49 -9.17
CA LYS A 52 -10.95 -7.35 -9.36
C LYS A 52 -11.79 -7.04 -8.11
N GLN A 53 -11.95 -7.99 -7.19
CA GLN A 53 -12.67 -7.74 -5.94
C GLN A 53 -11.83 -7.01 -4.90
N SER A 54 -10.49 -7.09 -4.95
CA SER A 54 -9.59 -6.38 -4.03
C SER A 54 -9.51 -4.87 -4.28
N PHE A 55 -9.88 -4.36 -5.46
CA PHE A 55 -9.93 -2.92 -5.74
C PHE A 55 -11.34 -2.30 -5.58
N LYS A 56 -12.29 -3.03 -4.98
CA LYS A 56 -13.48 -2.37 -4.43
C LYS A 56 -13.05 -1.66 -3.16
N ILE A 57 -12.75 -0.36 -3.28
CA ILE A 57 -12.69 0.57 -2.14
C ILE A 57 -14.06 0.45 -1.45
N ARG A 58 -14.16 -0.41 -0.44
CA ARG A 58 -15.34 -0.47 0.40
C ARG A 58 -15.34 0.82 1.21
N TRP A 59 -16.17 1.76 0.78
CA TRP A 59 -16.43 3.02 1.48
C TRP A 59 -16.95 2.80 2.91
N ASP A 60 -17.29 1.56 3.29
CA ASP A 60 -17.70 1.19 4.65
C ASP A 60 -16.66 1.56 5.72
N PHE A 61 -15.36 1.43 5.44
CA PHE A 61 -14.31 1.91 6.36
C PHE A 61 -14.26 3.44 6.49
N ALA A 62 -14.75 4.14 5.46
CA ALA A 62 -14.89 5.59 5.44
C ALA A 62 -16.18 6.09 6.13
N THR A 63 -16.93 5.28 6.89
CA THR A 63 -18.17 5.79 7.52
C THR A 63 -17.94 6.24 8.96
N ALA A 64 -17.49 5.36 9.85
CA ALA A 64 -17.39 5.68 11.28
C ALA A 64 -16.15 6.52 11.63
N LEU A 65 -15.01 6.22 11.01
CA LEU A 65 -13.80 7.00 11.26
C LEU A 65 -13.74 8.27 10.41
N SER A 66 -14.21 8.22 9.16
CA SER A 66 -14.22 9.46 8.36
C SER A 66 -15.13 10.49 8.98
N THR A 67 -16.24 10.13 9.64
CA THR A 67 -17.10 11.14 10.27
C THR A 67 -16.40 11.85 11.42
N MET A 68 -15.67 11.14 12.29
CA MET A 68 -14.88 11.75 13.35
C MET A 68 -13.67 12.55 12.83
N LEU A 69 -12.92 12.01 11.86
CA LEU A 69 -11.80 12.72 11.23
C LEU A 69 -12.29 13.94 10.42
N ALA A 70 -13.39 13.81 9.67
CA ALA A 70 -13.97 14.90 8.90
C ALA A 70 -14.55 15.98 9.81
N ALA A 71 -15.19 15.59 10.92
CA ALA A 71 -15.65 16.56 11.92
C ALA A 71 -14.48 17.31 12.57
N SER A 72 -13.39 16.63 12.94
CA SER A 72 -12.21 17.29 13.48
C SER A 72 -11.51 18.18 12.45
N PHE A 73 -11.45 17.76 11.20
CA PHE A 73 -10.96 18.55 10.07
C PHE A 73 -11.79 19.82 9.86
N LEU A 74 -13.11 19.69 9.74
CA LEU A 74 -14.02 20.82 9.57
C LEU A 74 -13.98 21.78 10.77
N CYS A 75 -13.89 21.25 11.99
CA CYS A 75 -13.74 22.08 13.18
C CYS A 75 -12.42 22.86 13.16
N ALA A 76 -11.30 22.20 12.86
CA ALA A 76 -10.00 22.85 12.77
C ALA A 76 -9.95 23.92 11.65
N THR A 77 -10.54 23.63 10.48
CA THR A 77 -10.57 24.59 9.36
C THR A 77 -11.42 25.82 9.70
N ILE A 78 -12.61 25.62 10.29
CA ILE A 78 -13.49 26.72 10.72
C ILE A 78 -12.81 27.57 11.80
N LEU A 79 -12.17 26.94 12.80
CA LEU A 79 -11.46 27.66 13.86
C LEU A 79 -10.35 28.56 13.31
N VAL A 80 -9.57 28.07 12.34
CA VAL A 80 -8.50 28.86 11.71
C VAL A 80 -9.07 29.98 10.85
N ILE A 81 -10.16 29.74 10.11
CA ILE A 81 -10.84 30.78 9.32
C ILE A 81 -11.36 31.89 10.24
N VAL A 82 -12.03 31.54 11.35
CA VAL A 82 -12.54 32.51 12.32
C VAL A 82 -11.40 33.26 12.99
N PHE A 83 -10.33 32.56 13.39
CA PHE A 83 -9.18 33.20 14.01
C PHE A 83 -8.50 34.19 13.05
N LEU A 84 -8.24 33.80 11.80
CA LEU A 84 -7.64 34.68 10.80
C LEU A 84 -8.55 35.85 10.47
N TYR A 85 -9.87 35.62 10.33
CA TYR A 85 -10.84 36.67 10.07
C TYR A 85 -10.91 37.67 11.23
N VAL A 86 -11.06 37.20 12.47
CA VAL A 86 -11.11 38.09 13.64
C VAL A 86 -9.79 38.82 13.81
N HIS A 87 -8.65 38.14 13.71
CA HIS A 87 -7.35 38.76 13.94
C HIS A 87 -7.01 39.80 12.88
N GLU A 88 -7.18 39.50 11.59
CA GLU A 88 -6.87 40.46 10.52
C GLU A 88 -7.89 41.62 10.50
N ASN A 89 -9.17 41.36 10.75
CA ASN A 89 -10.22 42.38 10.68
C ASN A 89 -10.37 43.23 11.97
N LEU A 90 -10.02 42.68 13.14
CA LEU A 90 -9.94 43.43 14.40
C LEU A 90 -8.78 44.43 14.37
N LEU A 91 -7.64 44.04 13.79
CA LEU A 91 -6.52 44.97 13.61
C LEU A 91 -6.80 46.04 12.54
N HIS A 92 -7.57 45.72 11.49
CA HIS A 92 -8.07 46.73 10.56
C HIS A 92 -8.86 47.83 11.30
N TRP A 93 -9.73 47.43 12.23
CA TRP A 93 -10.55 48.36 13.01
C TRP A 93 -9.77 49.12 14.10
N LEU A 94 -8.83 48.47 14.78
CA LEU A 94 -8.03 49.10 15.84
C LEU A 94 -6.91 50.01 15.34
N PHE A 95 -6.25 49.66 14.23
CA PHE A 95 -5.04 50.34 13.77
C PHE A 95 -5.20 51.05 12.42
N ALA A 96 -6.44 51.12 11.88
CA ALA A 96 -6.74 51.69 10.57
C ALA A 96 -5.79 51.16 9.46
N ALA A 97 -5.39 49.90 9.59
CA ALA A 97 -4.42 49.28 8.69
C ALA A 97 -5.09 49.01 7.33
N ASN A 98 -4.47 49.43 6.23
CA ASN A 98 -5.06 49.41 4.88
C ASN A 98 -5.18 48.00 4.24
N VAL A 99 -5.16 46.93 5.03
CA VAL A 99 -5.16 45.55 4.58
C VAL A 99 -6.50 44.92 4.93
N TYR A 100 -7.43 44.92 3.97
CA TYR A 100 -8.67 44.18 4.06
C TYR A 100 -8.44 42.76 3.51
N PHE A 101 -8.65 41.75 4.33
CA PHE A 101 -8.49 40.36 3.92
C PHE A 101 -9.88 39.71 3.75
N PRO A 102 -10.38 39.55 2.52
CA PRO A 102 -11.75 39.08 2.30
C PRO A 102 -11.90 37.60 2.70
N ILE A 103 -13.08 37.24 3.21
CA ILE A 103 -13.42 35.86 3.63
C ILE A 103 -13.15 34.82 2.53
N GLY A 104 -13.39 35.15 1.26
CA GLY A 104 -13.13 34.24 0.13
C GLY A 104 -11.65 33.89 -0.04
N GLU A 105 -10.76 34.85 0.20
CA GLU A 105 -9.31 34.63 0.16
C GLU A 105 -8.86 33.83 1.38
N ILE A 106 -9.38 34.13 2.57
CA ILE A 106 -9.10 33.34 3.80
C ILE A 106 -9.50 31.88 3.61
N PHE A 107 -10.69 31.64 3.04
CA PHE A 107 -11.20 30.31 2.78
C PHE A 107 -10.31 29.56 1.77
N THR A 108 -9.98 30.20 0.65
CA THR A 108 -9.12 29.61 -0.39
C THR A 108 -7.71 29.33 0.14
N TYR A 109 -7.16 30.25 0.94
CA TYR A 109 -5.89 30.09 1.61
C TYR A 109 -5.90 28.91 2.60
N THR A 110 -6.89 28.85 3.50
CA THR A 110 -6.99 27.80 4.52
C THR A 110 -7.21 26.42 3.90
N LEU A 111 -7.99 26.34 2.82
CA LEU A 111 -8.12 25.12 2.03
C LEU A 111 -6.82 24.75 1.31
N GLY A 112 -6.11 25.72 0.70
CA GLY A 112 -4.81 25.47 0.08
C GLY A 112 -3.81 24.89 1.07
N LEU A 113 -3.71 25.52 2.24
CA LEU A 113 -2.86 25.10 3.33
C LEU A 113 -3.26 23.70 3.86
N ALA A 114 -4.56 23.38 3.86
CA ALA A 114 -5.06 22.07 4.22
C ALA A 114 -4.52 20.97 3.29
N PHE A 115 -4.44 21.28 2.00
CA PHE A 115 -3.90 20.37 0.99
C PHE A 115 -2.39 20.53 0.78
N GLN A 116 -1.69 21.18 1.71
CA GLN A 116 -0.25 21.45 1.63
C GLN A 116 0.15 22.15 0.31
N ARG A 117 -0.76 22.94 -0.27
CA ARG A 117 -0.49 23.79 -1.42
C ARG A 117 -0.06 25.17 -0.98
N ASP A 118 1.04 25.64 -1.54
CA ASP A 118 1.47 27.02 -1.38
C ASP A 118 0.55 27.94 -2.18
N MET A 119 -0.07 28.90 -1.47
CA MET A 119 -1.00 29.87 -2.02
C MET A 119 -0.36 31.26 -2.20
N GLY A 120 0.96 31.39 -1.97
CA GLY A 120 1.82 32.51 -2.38
C GLY A 120 1.27 33.93 -2.13
N ALA A 121 0.44 34.42 -3.06
CA ALA A 121 -0.18 35.74 -3.02
C ALA A 121 -1.19 35.93 -1.88
N LEU A 122 -1.75 34.85 -1.31
CA LEU A 122 -2.76 34.91 -0.23
C LEU A 122 -2.16 34.72 1.18
N ASN A 123 -0.83 34.83 1.34
CA ASN A 123 -0.21 34.60 2.64
C ASN A 123 -0.54 35.70 3.66
N PRO A 124 -0.86 35.34 4.92
CA PRO A 124 -1.13 36.33 5.96
C PRO A 124 0.09 37.24 6.15
N ARG A 125 -0.16 38.55 6.19
CA ARG A 125 0.89 39.57 6.30
C ARG A 125 1.43 39.66 7.72
N GLN A 126 0.61 39.31 8.71
CA GLN A 126 0.93 39.45 10.13
C GLN A 126 1.71 38.25 10.67
N TRP A 127 2.60 38.51 11.63
CA TRP A 127 3.42 37.47 12.27
C TRP A 127 2.58 36.41 13.01
N SER A 128 1.55 36.83 13.74
CA SER A 128 0.64 35.92 14.44
C SER A 128 -0.17 35.03 13.48
N GLY A 129 -0.65 35.57 12.37
CA GLY A 129 -1.34 34.81 11.32
C GLY A 129 -0.44 33.74 10.69
N ARG A 130 0.85 34.03 10.51
CA ARG A 130 1.84 33.06 10.03
C ARG A 130 2.09 31.93 11.02
N LEU A 131 2.16 32.22 12.32
CA LEU A 131 2.32 31.18 13.35
C LEU A 131 1.12 30.23 13.38
N VAL A 132 -0.10 30.75 13.27
CA VAL A 132 -1.32 29.92 13.22
C VAL A 132 -1.37 29.10 11.93
N ALA A 133 -1.00 29.69 10.79
CA ALA A 133 -0.88 28.96 9.53
C ALA A 133 0.13 27.81 9.62
N LEU A 134 1.31 28.05 10.20
CA LEU A 134 2.32 27.00 10.40
C LEU A 134 1.82 25.87 11.31
N GLY A 135 1.16 26.21 12.42
CA GLY A 135 0.56 25.24 13.33
C GLY A 135 -0.52 24.40 12.64
N TYR A 136 -1.38 25.04 11.86
CA TYR A 136 -2.42 24.38 11.08
C TYR A 136 -1.85 23.48 9.98
N ALA A 137 -0.81 23.92 9.26
CA ALA A 137 -0.12 23.11 8.26
C ALA A 137 0.51 21.86 8.86
N ALA A 138 1.14 21.99 10.04
CA ALA A 138 1.69 20.86 10.77
C ALA A 138 0.58 19.89 11.21
N ALA A 139 -0.52 20.39 11.78
CA ALA A 139 -1.66 19.59 12.19
C ALA A 139 -2.28 18.83 11.00
N MET A 140 -2.41 19.49 9.85
CA MET A 140 -2.98 18.87 8.66
C MET A 140 -2.05 17.83 8.02
N THR A 141 -0.74 18.01 8.16
CA THR A 141 0.23 16.98 7.74
C THR A 141 0.07 15.70 8.55
N VAL A 142 -0.13 15.82 9.87
CA VAL A 142 -0.43 14.68 10.75
C VAL A 142 -1.78 14.04 10.40
N PHE A 143 -2.78 14.86 10.07
CA PHE A 143 -4.08 14.38 9.64
C PHE A 143 -3.99 13.54 8.35
N MET A 144 -3.29 14.06 7.33
CA MET A 144 -3.11 13.36 6.05
C MET A 144 -2.35 12.05 6.23
N SER A 145 -1.29 12.03 7.05
CA SER A 145 -0.53 10.81 7.32
C SER A 145 -1.38 9.75 8.03
N ALA A 146 -2.20 10.14 9.01
CA ALA A 146 -3.12 9.24 9.69
C ALA A 146 -4.20 8.69 8.74
N TYR A 147 -4.71 9.53 7.84
CA TYR A 147 -5.67 9.10 6.81
C TYR A 147 -5.05 8.09 5.83
N THR A 148 -3.85 8.37 5.32
CA THR A 148 -3.11 7.46 4.42
C THR A 148 -2.77 6.15 5.10
N ALA A 149 -2.28 6.17 6.35
CA ALA A 149 -1.94 4.97 7.11
C ALA A 149 -3.14 4.02 7.26
N LYS A 150 -4.33 4.59 7.46
CA LYS A 150 -5.55 3.82 7.63
C LYS A 150 -6.09 3.23 6.34
N ILE A 151 -5.98 3.95 5.23
CA ILE A 151 -6.26 3.37 3.90
C ILE A 151 -5.29 2.21 3.64
N CYS A 152 -4.01 2.38 3.95
CA CYS A 152 -3.01 1.34 3.75
C CYS A 152 -3.28 0.10 4.61
N ALA A 153 -3.61 0.27 5.90
CA ALA A 153 -3.99 -0.82 6.78
C ALA A 153 -5.18 -1.62 6.22
N SER A 154 -6.23 -0.92 5.79
CA SER A 154 -7.39 -1.55 5.14
C SER A 154 -7.01 -2.25 3.83
N SER A 155 -6.07 -1.70 3.06
CA SER A 155 -5.60 -2.36 1.83
C SER A 155 -4.85 -3.66 2.10
N ILE A 156 -4.18 -3.80 3.25
CA ILE A 156 -3.47 -5.02 3.64
C ILE A 156 -4.46 -6.07 4.14
N ASP A 157 -5.42 -5.69 4.99
CA ASP A 157 -6.43 -6.61 5.54
C ASP A 157 -7.32 -7.24 4.45
N ASN A 158 -7.44 -6.60 3.28
CA ASN A 158 -8.26 -7.07 2.17
C ASN A 158 -7.47 -7.85 1.09
N GLN A 159 -6.20 -8.17 1.33
CA GLN A 159 -5.48 -9.09 0.45
C GLN A 159 -6.09 -10.50 0.59
N PRO A 160 -6.43 -11.18 -0.52
CA PRO A 160 -6.83 -12.58 -0.44
C PRO A 160 -5.66 -13.36 0.19
N LEU A 161 -5.90 -13.96 1.35
CA LEU A 161 -4.91 -14.83 1.98
C LEU A 161 -4.63 -16.00 1.04
N ASP A 162 -3.38 -16.17 0.64
CA ASP A 162 -2.92 -17.39 -0.03
C ASP A 162 -2.99 -18.55 0.99
N ASP A 163 -4.18 -19.14 1.20
CA ASP A 163 -4.40 -20.31 2.06
C ASP A 163 -3.86 -21.61 1.45
N PHE A 164 -2.86 -21.50 0.57
CA PHE A 164 -2.25 -22.64 -0.08
C PHE A 164 -1.28 -23.32 0.89
N LYS A 165 -1.78 -24.33 1.60
CA LYS A 165 -1.02 -25.13 2.58
C LYS A 165 -0.03 -26.13 1.97
N GLY A 166 0.28 -26.00 0.67
CA GLY A 166 1.19 -26.89 -0.04
C GLY A 166 0.65 -28.32 -0.15
N PHE A 167 1.53 -29.32 -0.12
CA PHE A 167 1.19 -30.74 -0.31
C PHE A 167 0.26 -31.33 0.75
N SER A 168 0.11 -30.68 1.91
CA SER A 168 -0.82 -31.10 2.97
C SER A 168 -2.20 -30.44 2.85
N GLY A 169 -2.40 -29.60 1.83
CA GLY A 169 -3.68 -28.95 1.59
C GLY A 169 -4.74 -29.93 1.08
N PRO A 170 -6.01 -29.76 1.46
CA PRO A 170 -7.12 -30.56 0.92
C PRO A 170 -7.27 -30.38 -0.60
N GLU A 171 -6.77 -29.25 -1.15
CA GLU A 171 -6.74 -28.96 -2.58
C GLU A 171 -5.82 -29.88 -3.40
N VAL A 172 -4.90 -30.62 -2.76
CA VAL A 172 -3.96 -31.52 -3.45
C VAL A 172 -4.35 -32.99 -3.28
N ASN A 173 -5.36 -33.29 -2.44
CA ASN A 173 -5.72 -34.64 -2.05
C ASN A 173 -6.27 -35.49 -3.22
N TRP A 174 -6.91 -34.86 -4.21
CA TRP A 174 -7.37 -35.52 -5.44
C TRP A 174 -6.22 -35.90 -6.39
N MET A 175 -5.02 -35.33 -6.22
CA MET A 175 -3.87 -35.63 -7.07
C MET A 175 -3.24 -36.98 -6.73
N PHE A 176 -3.60 -37.57 -5.59
CA PHE A 176 -3.06 -38.83 -5.07
C PHE A 176 -4.12 -39.95 -4.97
N SER A 177 -5.34 -39.72 -5.44
CA SER A 177 -6.43 -40.73 -5.54
C SER A 177 -6.49 -41.33 -6.94
#